data_AF-A0A7V3HL86-F1
#
_entry.id   AF-A0A7V3HL86-F1
#
_cell.length_a   1.000
_cell.length_b   1.000
_cell.length_c   1.000
_cell.angle_alpha   90.00
_cell.angle_beta   90.00
_cell.angle_gamma   90.00
#
_symmetry.space_group_name_H-M   'P 1'
#
loop_
_entity.id
_entity.type
_entity.pdbx_description
1 polymer ?
#
loop_
_entity_poly.entity_id
_entity_poly.type
_entity_poly.pdbx_seq_one_letter_code
_entity_poly.pdbx_strand_id
1 'polypeptide(L)'
;MASTCRGPRSCLKIYNTMKLPLVAIIGRVNTGKSTLFNRILGKPLAVTDERPGVTRDAIKKPAEHDGSGFFIVDTGGFMGEENPALWPEVKKRIESVVREADAVIFLVDSKDGLLPLDKEIASWLRRSGKPVLLAANKCDSKKSAPQEFYALGFEVFPISALRGHGVGDLLDRLIEIVGRFRPLPQKTDLIRISIIGKPNVGKSSLLNALAGKEEAVISPLPGTTRDPVEAVVGDCLVVDTAGIKRKFADELEYYSYLRSLRTLRYGEICLVVLDASQEIARIDKKIVNLAIKETRGIILCVNKIDLIPKKKRGDILNLVKREMAFAYWAPVLLVSALAREGTDEIPGLIKAVHREFHRQVGQDALYELLLEAVRKSSPGTMLLSLKQTRSAPPFFRLTARSDLRAEYLSFLEREIRARFGFTGIPLRIEVCVAGPKR
;
A
#
# COMPACT_ATOMS: atom_id res chain seq x y z
N MET A 1 8.39 -46.34 -14.01
CA MET A 1 9.70 -45.83 -14.49
C MET A 1 9.56 -44.36 -14.81
N ALA A 2 10.58 -43.59 -14.47
CA ALA A 2 10.62 -42.16 -14.19
C ALA A 2 9.87 -41.20 -15.14
N SER A 3 9.08 -40.31 -14.52
CA SER A 3 8.66 -39.02 -15.04
C SER A 3 9.80 -38.00 -14.87
N THR A 4 10.24 -37.40 -15.97
CA THR A 4 11.21 -36.31 -15.97
C THR A 4 10.52 -34.97 -15.70
N CYS A 5 10.68 -34.46 -14.47
CA CYS A 5 10.40 -33.07 -14.11
C CYS A 5 11.26 -32.12 -14.96
N ARG A 6 10.61 -31.24 -15.74
CA ARG A 6 11.27 -30.12 -16.42
C ARG A 6 11.57 -29.04 -15.37
N GLY A 7 12.85 -28.72 -15.20
CA GLY A 7 13.37 -27.81 -14.18
C GLY A 7 13.07 -26.31 -14.40
N PRO A 8 13.54 -25.45 -13.47
CA PRO A 8 13.08 -24.07 -13.23
C PRO A 8 13.50 -22.99 -14.26
N ARG A 9 14.04 -23.38 -15.43
CA ARG A 9 14.52 -22.41 -16.44
C ARG A 9 13.39 -21.69 -17.20
N SER A 10 12.16 -22.19 -17.18
CA SER A 10 11.01 -21.54 -17.84
C SER A 10 10.46 -20.34 -17.06
N CYS A 11 10.59 -20.32 -15.72
CA CYS A 11 10.11 -19.21 -14.89
C CYS A 11 10.95 -17.94 -15.10
N LEU A 12 12.27 -18.05 -15.22
CA LEU A 12 13.18 -16.88 -15.25
C LEU A 12 12.94 -15.95 -16.46
N LYS A 13 12.46 -16.48 -17.60
CA LYS A 13 12.14 -15.68 -18.80
C LYS A 13 10.88 -14.81 -18.65
N ILE A 14 10.04 -15.09 -17.66
CA ILE A 14 8.75 -14.39 -17.46
C ILE A 14 8.90 -13.13 -16.58
N TYR A 15 9.97 -13.04 -15.77
CA TYR A 15 10.13 -11.99 -14.76
C TYR A 15 10.75 -10.67 -15.26
N ASN A 16 11.21 -10.60 -16.51
CA ASN A 16 11.92 -9.43 -17.03
C ASN A 16 11.00 -8.25 -17.44
N THR A 17 9.72 -8.26 -17.04
CA THR A 17 8.68 -7.30 -17.49
C THR A 17 7.79 -6.76 -16.35
N MET A 18 8.31 -6.55 -15.14
CA MET A 18 7.49 -6.22 -13.94
C MET A 18 7.66 -4.80 -13.36
N LYS A 19 7.95 -3.76 -14.17
CA LYS A 19 7.78 -2.37 -13.71
C LYS A 19 6.51 -1.79 -14.32
N LEU A 20 5.45 -1.65 -13.50
CA LEU A 20 4.22 -0.98 -13.94
C LEU A 20 4.52 0.52 -14.15
N PRO A 21 4.09 1.10 -15.29
CA PRO A 21 4.43 2.46 -15.66
C PRO A 21 3.72 3.47 -14.73
N LEU A 22 4.38 4.59 -14.45
CA LEU A 22 3.83 5.70 -13.69
C LEU A 22 3.33 6.78 -14.65
N VAL A 23 2.06 7.16 -14.49
CA VAL A 23 1.37 8.13 -15.33
C VAL A 23 0.95 9.33 -14.49
N ALA A 24 1.39 10.52 -14.88
CA ALA A 24 1.04 11.77 -14.18
C ALA A 24 -0.07 12.53 -14.91
N ILE A 25 -1.11 12.96 -14.18
CA ILE A 25 -2.12 13.90 -14.70
C ILE A 25 -1.70 15.32 -14.31
N ILE A 26 -1.34 16.13 -15.32
CA ILE A 26 -0.92 17.53 -15.18
C ILE A 26 -1.96 18.43 -15.84
N GLY A 27 -2.12 19.65 -15.36
CA GLY A 27 -3.00 20.66 -15.97
C GLY A 27 -3.38 21.73 -14.97
N ARG A 28 -3.93 22.86 -15.45
CA ARG A 28 -4.37 23.96 -14.56
C ARG A 28 -5.46 23.55 -13.59
N VAL A 29 -5.70 24.38 -12.58
CA VAL A 29 -6.88 24.25 -11.71
C VAL A 29 -8.15 24.24 -12.58
N ASN A 30 -9.16 23.48 -12.16
CA ASN A 30 -10.48 23.39 -12.81
C ASN A 30 -10.55 22.75 -14.21
N THR A 31 -9.45 22.24 -14.77
CA THR A 31 -9.48 21.48 -16.05
C THR A 31 -10.11 20.09 -15.93
N GLY A 32 -10.44 19.64 -14.70
CA GLY A 32 -11.11 18.36 -14.43
C GLY A 32 -10.17 17.18 -14.15
N LYS A 33 -8.95 17.45 -13.65
CA LYS A 33 -7.94 16.42 -13.32
C LYS A 33 -8.47 15.35 -12.38
N SER A 34 -9.06 15.74 -11.26
CA SER A 34 -9.59 14.80 -10.27
C SER A 34 -10.81 14.03 -10.81
N THR A 35 -11.60 14.64 -11.71
CA THR A 35 -12.69 13.94 -12.41
C THR A 35 -12.15 12.85 -13.33
N LEU A 36 -11.10 13.15 -14.11
CA LEU A 36 -10.44 12.17 -14.96
C LEU A 36 -9.77 11.06 -14.13
N PHE A 37 -9.05 11.45 -13.08
CA PHE A 37 -8.43 10.52 -12.13
C PHE A 37 -9.43 9.52 -11.57
N ASN A 38 -10.55 9.99 -11.04
CA ASN A 38 -11.59 9.14 -10.47
C ASN A 38 -12.25 8.25 -11.53
N ARG A 39 -12.39 8.74 -12.76
CA ARG A 39 -12.90 7.94 -13.88
C ARG A 39 -11.96 6.79 -14.22
N ILE A 40 -10.66 7.06 -14.37
CA ILE A 40 -9.66 6.04 -14.70
C ILE A 40 -9.63 4.94 -13.63
N LEU A 41 -9.98 5.28 -12.38
CA LEU A 41 -10.06 4.31 -11.28
C LEU A 41 -11.34 3.46 -11.23
N GLY A 42 -12.35 3.70 -12.08
CA GLY A 42 -13.36 2.68 -12.43
C GLY A 42 -14.36 2.14 -11.38
N LYS A 43 -14.52 2.74 -10.19
CA LYS A 43 -15.28 2.25 -8.98
C LYS A 43 -14.41 1.41 -8.00
N PRO A 44 -14.75 1.39 -6.69
CA PRO A 44 -13.78 1.58 -5.62
C PRO A 44 -12.86 0.37 -5.42
N LEU A 45 -11.55 0.62 -5.34
CA LEU A 45 -10.72 -0.16 -4.42
C LEU A 45 -11.46 -0.16 -3.07
N ALA A 46 -11.80 -1.35 -2.59
CA ALA A 46 -12.55 -1.56 -1.37
C ALA A 46 -12.17 -0.54 -0.27
N VAL A 47 -13.17 0.26 0.13
CA VAL A 47 -13.21 1.17 1.29
C VAL A 47 -12.24 2.36 1.22
N THR A 48 -12.83 3.47 0.78
CA THR A 48 -12.70 4.84 1.30
C THR A 48 -12.05 4.96 2.69
N ASP A 49 -10.85 5.55 2.78
CA ASP A 49 -10.53 6.46 3.89
C ASP A 49 -10.96 7.86 3.43
N GLU A 50 -12.26 8.15 3.52
CA GLU A 50 -12.77 9.53 3.41
C GLU A 50 -12.60 10.20 4.76
N ARG A 51 -11.44 10.81 4.97
CA ARG A 51 -11.29 11.89 5.96
C ARG A 51 -11.08 13.20 5.20
N PRO A 52 -12.02 14.15 5.27
CA PRO A 52 -11.79 15.50 4.78
C PRO A 52 -10.61 16.11 5.54
N GLY A 53 -9.59 16.59 4.82
CA GLY A 53 -8.51 17.40 5.41
C GLY A 53 -7.08 16.87 5.32
N VAL A 54 -6.76 15.89 4.46
CA VAL A 54 -5.37 15.43 4.31
C VAL A 54 -4.95 15.30 2.84
N THR A 55 -4.55 16.41 2.22
CA THR A 55 -3.87 16.40 0.92
C THR A 55 -2.69 17.35 0.93
N ARG A 56 -1.48 16.81 1.15
CA ARG A 56 -0.22 17.53 0.88
C ARG A 56 0.86 16.71 0.17
N ASP A 57 0.68 15.40 -0.04
CA ASP A 57 1.62 14.55 -0.78
C ASP A 57 0.87 13.85 -1.95
N ALA A 58 1.46 13.82 -3.15
CA ALA A 58 0.82 13.25 -4.34
C ALA A 58 0.52 11.75 -4.18
N ILE A 59 -0.77 11.40 -4.19
CA ILE A 59 -1.22 10.03 -3.95
C ILE A 59 -1.15 9.25 -5.26
N LYS A 60 -0.19 8.33 -5.37
CA LYS A 60 -0.14 7.33 -6.45
C LYS A 60 -1.24 6.26 -6.20
N LYS A 61 -2.04 5.93 -7.22
CA LYS A 61 -3.06 4.88 -7.17
C LYS A 61 -2.86 3.89 -8.31
N PRO A 62 -3.05 2.57 -8.09
CA PRO A 62 -3.05 1.61 -9.19
C PRO A 62 -4.31 1.78 -10.05
N ALA A 63 -4.15 1.67 -11.36
CA ALA A 63 -5.20 1.69 -12.37
C ALA A 63 -4.96 0.55 -13.37
N GLU A 64 -6.01 0.17 -14.08
CA GLU A 64 -5.98 -0.85 -15.12
C GLU A 64 -6.83 -0.38 -16.30
N HIS A 65 -6.35 -0.61 -17.51
CA HIS A 65 -7.14 -0.47 -18.73
C HIS A 65 -6.77 -1.58 -19.70
N ASP A 66 -7.77 -2.26 -20.26
CA ASP A 66 -7.62 -3.41 -21.17
C ASP A 66 -6.61 -4.46 -20.67
N GLY A 67 -6.68 -4.83 -19.38
CA GLY A 67 -5.79 -5.79 -18.74
C GLY A 67 -4.35 -5.32 -18.53
N SER A 68 -4.01 -4.07 -18.88
CA SER A 68 -2.70 -3.46 -18.66
C SER A 68 -2.72 -2.58 -17.40
N GLY A 69 -1.89 -2.92 -16.42
CA GLY A 69 -1.79 -2.18 -15.15
C GLY A 69 -0.83 -1.00 -15.22
N PHE A 70 -1.12 0.08 -14.49
CA PHE A 70 -0.23 1.23 -14.34
C PHE A 70 -0.51 1.98 -13.02
N PHE A 71 0.43 2.81 -12.56
CA PHE A 71 0.18 3.75 -11.48
C PHE A 71 -0.24 5.11 -12.05
N ILE A 72 -1.24 5.74 -11.44
CA ILE A 72 -1.67 7.09 -11.78
C ILE A 72 -1.51 8.04 -10.61
N VAL A 73 -1.12 9.28 -10.87
CA VAL A 73 -0.95 10.33 -9.86
C VAL A 73 -1.61 11.63 -10.29
N ASP A 74 -2.47 12.20 -9.42
CA ASP A 74 -3.09 13.51 -9.62
C ASP A 74 -2.22 14.62 -9.02
N THR A 75 -1.75 15.57 -9.83
CA THR A 75 -1.04 16.75 -9.33
C THR A 75 -1.98 17.88 -8.93
N GLY A 76 -3.30 17.70 -9.04
CA GLY A 76 -4.32 18.63 -8.56
C GLY A 76 -4.22 18.93 -7.08
N GLY A 77 -3.76 17.98 -6.26
CA GLY A 77 -3.48 18.21 -4.83
C GLY A 77 -2.33 19.19 -4.54
N PHE A 78 -1.51 19.54 -5.54
CA PHE A 78 -0.51 20.60 -5.41
C PHE A 78 -1.01 21.98 -5.79
N MET A 79 -2.14 22.06 -6.51
CA MET A 79 -2.65 23.31 -7.09
C MET A 79 -3.86 23.83 -6.30
N GLY A 80 -3.75 23.84 -4.97
CA GLY A 80 -4.81 24.28 -4.05
C GLY A 80 -4.79 25.77 -3.71
N GLU A 81 -3.88 26.55 -4.30
CA GLU A 81 -3.78 27.98 -4.00
C GLU A 81 -3.97 28.78 -5.29
N GLU A 82 -5.05 29.56 -5.33
CA GLU A 82 -5.37 30.53 -6.39
C GLU A 82 -4.35 31.69 -6.46
N ASN A 83 -3.27 31.61 -5.69
CA ASN A 83 -2.24 32.64 -5.60
C ASN A 83 -1.14 32.40 -6.65
N PRO A 84 -1.02 33.27 -7.69
CA PRO A 84 0.04 33.16 -8.69
C PRO A 84 1.46 33.18 -8.10
N ALA A 85 1.64 33.74 -6.89
CA ALA A 85 2.93 33.82 -6.21
C ALA A 85 3.51 32.44 -5.81
N LEU A 86 2.66 31.41 -5.70
CA LEU A 86 3.05 30.07 -5.25
C LEU A 86 3.38 29.13 -6.42
N TRP A 87 3.21 29.61 -7.66
CA TRP A 87 3.52 28.86 -8.88
C TRP A 87 4.94 28.27 -8.93
N PRO A 88 6.02 28.98 -8.52
CA PRO A 88 7.37 28.41 -8.54
C PRO A 88 7.54 27.16 -7.66
N GLU A 89 6.88 27.12 -6.50
CA GLU A 89 6.95 25.98 -5.58
C GLU A 89 6.11 24.80 -6.06
N VAL A 90 4.90 25.09 -6.55
CA VAL A 90 4.00 24.11 -7.17
C VAL A 90 4.65 23.48 -8.40
N LYS A 91 5.32 24.29 -9.22
CA LYS A 91 6.08 23.86 -10.39
C LYS A 91 7.20 22.91 -10.03
N LYS A 92 8.02 23.20 -9.01
CA LYS A 92 9.07 22.29 -8.52
C LYS A 92 8.53 20.91 -8.11
N ARG A 93 7.35 20.86 -7.48
CA ARG A 93 6.70 19.60 -7.08
C ARG A 93 6.20 18.82 -8.29
N ILE A 94 5.54 19.50 -9.23
CA ILE A 94 5.09 18.93 -10.49
C ILE A 94 6.28 18.41 -11.32
N GLU A 95 7.39 19.14 -11.35
CA GLU A 95 8.64 18.73 -12.01
C GLU A 95 9.22 17.44 -11.45
N SER A 96 9.20 17.27 -10.13
CA SER A 96 9.63 16.02 -9.49
C SER A 96 8.76 14.84 -9.93
N VAL A 97 7.45 15.04 -10.03
CA VAL A 97 6.50 13.99 -10.46
C VAL A 97 6.72 13.63 -11.92
N VAL A 98 6.84 14.61 -12.81
CA VAL A 98 7.07 14.37 -14.25
C VAL A 98 8.41 13.70 -14.51
N ARG A 99 9.46 14.02 -13.74
CA ARG A 99 10.76 13.33 -13.85
C ARG A 99 10.64 11.82 -13.57
N GLU A 100 9.83 11.45 -12.59
CA GLU A 100 9.55 10.05 -12.23
C GLU A 100 8.58 9.35 -13.16
N ALA A 101 7.67 10.09 -13.82
CA ALA A 101 6.64 9.50 -14.66
C ALA A 101 7.21 8.90 -15.96
N ASP A 102 6.62 7.81 -16.41
CA ASP A 102 6.92 7.16 -17.69
C ASP A 102 6.09 7.79 -18.83
N ALA A 103 4.93 8.37 -18.51
CA ALA A 103 4.13 9.19 -19.41
C ALA A 103 3.32 10.25 -18.66
N VAL A 104 2.90 11.30 -19.37
CA VAL A 104 2.12 12.42 -18.83
C VAL A 104 0.82 12.57 -19.60
N ILE A 105 -0.30 12.65 -18.88
CA ILE A 105 -1.58 13.14 -19.40
C ILE A 105 -1.65 14.63 -19.06
N PHE A 106 -1.52 15.49 -20.07
CA PHE A 106 -1.68 16.93 -19.91
C PHE A 106 -3.13 17.32 -20.22
N LEU A 107 -3.84 17.81 -19.21
CA LEU A 107 -5.28 18.06 -19.26
C LEU A 107 -5.59 19.55 -19.39
N VAL A 108 -6.27 19.91 -20.48
CA VAL A 108 -6.76 21.27 -20.77
C VAL A 108 -8.28 21.29 -20.81
N ASP A 109 -8.87 22.49 -20.66
CA ASP A 109 -10.32 22.66 -20.68
C ASP A 109 -10.78 23.19 -22.04
N SER A 110 -11.60 22.41 -22.76
CA SER A 110 -12.11 22.80 -24.07
C SER A 110 -13.16 23.91 -24.04
N LYS A 111 -13.75 24.22 -22.88
CA LYS A 111 -14.70 25.33 -22.72
C LYS A 111 -13.99 26.66 -22.52
N ASP A 112 -12.90 26.66 -21.77
CA ASP A 112 -12.09 27.86 -21.52
C ASP A 112 -11.13 28.18 -22.68
N GLY A 113 -10.86 27.19 -23.54
CA GLY A 113 -9.87 27.32 -24.61
C GLY A 113 -8.44 27.35 -24.08
N LEU A 114 -7.51 27.75 -24.95
CA LEU A 114 -6.08 27.75 -24.65
C LEU A 114 -5.62 28.99 -23.88
N LEU A 115 -5.21 28.83 -22.62
CA LEU A 115 -4.73 29.93 -21.77
C LEU A 115 -3.19 30.06 -21.75
N PRO A 116 -2.63 31.23 -21.33
CA PRO A 116 -1.18 31.43 -21.26
C PRO A 116 -0.43 30.40 -20.41
N LEU A 117 -1.01 29.99 -19.27
CA LEU A 117 -0.42 28.99 -18.38
C LEU A 117 -0.41 27.59 -19.01
N ASP A 118 -1.37 27.27 -19.90
CA ASP A 118 -1.34 26.02 -20.67
C ASP A 118 -0.14 26.01 -21.65
N LYS A 119 0.14 27.16 -22.28
CA LYS A 119 1.33 27.33 -23.15
C LYS A 119 2.64 27.22 -22.38
N GLU A 120 2.70 27.76 -21.16
CA GLU A 120 3.87 27.65 -20.28
C GLU A 120 4.12 26.18 -19.87
N ILE A 121 3.08 25.49 -19.40
CA ILE A 121 3.15 24.07 -19.03
C ILE A 121 3.56 23.23 -20.25
N ALA A 122 2.97 23.48 -21.42
CA ALA A 122 3.31 22.77 -22.65
C ALA A 122 4.79 22.95 -23.04
N SER A 123 5.30 24.19 -22.99
CA SER A 123 6.71 24.49 -23.29
C SER A 123 7.68 23.79 -22.35
N TRP A 124 7.31 23.68 -21.08
CA TRP A 124 8.06 22.92 -20.10
C TRP A 124 7.98 21.41 -20.33
N LEU A 125 6.78 20.85 -20.56
CA LEU A 125 6.59 19.43 -20.82
C LEU A 125 7.33 18.95 -22.07
N ARG A 126 7.38 19.74 -23.16
CA ARG A 126 8.19 19.40 -24.35
C ARG A 126 9.68 19.23 -24.03
N ARG A 127 10.22 20.02 -23.10
CA ARG A 127 11.62 19.93 -22.66
C ARG A 127 11.89 18.80 -21.68
N SER A 128 10.86 18.17 -21.13
CA SER A 128 11.01 17.09 -20.13
C SER A 128 11.49 15.77 -20.73
N GLY A 129 11.38 15.59 -22.05
CA GLY A 129 11.71 14.34 -22.75
C GLY A 129 10.76 13.18 -22.46
N LYS A 130 9.65 13.43 -21.75
CA LYS A 130 8.63 12.42 -21.46
C LYS A 130 7.59 12.36 -22.58
N PRO A 131 7.01 11.19 -22.87
CA PRO A 131 5.81 11.10 -23.68
C PRO A 131 4.64 11.86 -23.03
N VAL A 132 3.97 12.71 -23.81
CA VAL A 132 2.87 13.56 -23.33
C VAL A 132 1.66 13.38 -24.24
N LEU A 133 0.52 13.04 -23.65
CA LEU A 133 -0.79 12.97 -24.29
C LEU A 133 -1.62 14.18 -23.85
N LEU A 134 -2.05 15.01 -24.79
CA LEU A 134 -2.87 16.18 -24.49
C LEU A 134 -4.35 15.77 -24.48
N ALA A 135 -4.97 15.78 -23.31
CA ALA A 135 -6.39 15.51 -23.13
C ALA A 135 -7.19 16.82 -23.08
N ALA A 136 -7.96 17.09 -24.13
CA ALA A 136 -8.88 18.23 -24.20
C ALA A 136 -10.20 17.84 -23.54
N ASN A 137 -10.37 18.22 -22.27
CA ASN A 137 -11.48 17.78 -21.44
C ASN A 137 -12.74 18.65 -21.64
N LYS A 138 -13.89 18.18 -21.13
CA LYS A 138 -15.22 18.81 -21.22
C LYS A 138 -15.79 18.91 -22.65
N CYS A 139 -15.34 18.04 -23.56
CA CYS A 139 -15.92 17.85 -24.90
C CYS A 139 -17.25 17.06 -24.84
N ASP A 140 -18.26 17.59 -24.14
CA ASP A 140 -19.52 16.86 -23.87
C ASP A 140 -20.40 16.65 -25.11
N SER A 141 -20.25 17.48 -26.14
CA SER A 141 -21.09 17.54 -27.35
C SER A 141 -20.33 17.46 -28.67
N LYS A 142 -19.00 17.56 -28.65
CA LYS A 142 -18.14 17.55 -29.84
C LYS A 142 -17.17 16.37 -29.76
N LYS A 143 -17.05 15.61 -30.86
CA LYS A 143 -16.10 14.49 -30.96
C LYS A 143 -14.67 14.94 -31.34
N SER A 144 -14.46 16.22 -31.62
CA SER A 144 -13.18 16.80 -31.99
C SER A 144 -12.73 17.86 -30.98
N ALA A 145 -11.42 17.91 -30.74
CA ALA A 145 -10.82 18.98 -29.96
C ALA A 145 -10.74 20.27 -30.79
N PRO A 146 -10.87 21.46 -30.17
CA PRO A 146 -10.58 22.73 -30.83
C PRO A 146 -9.20 22.75 -31.54
N GLN A 147 -9.14 23.36 -32.73
CA GLN A 147 -7.92 23.38 -33.57
C GLN A 147 -6.72 24.04 -32.87
N GLU A 148 -6.96 25.00 -31.97
CA GLU A 148 -5.92 25.70 -31.22
C GLU A 148 -5.07 24.79 -30.32
N PHE A 149 -5.59 23.64 -29.87
CA PHE A 149 -4.84 22.73 -29.00
C PHE A 149 -3.74 21.96 -29.74
N TYR A 150 -3.88 21.78 -31.06
CA TYR A 150 -2.85 21.14 -31.88
C TYR A 150 -1.57 21.99 -31.96
N ALA A 151 -1.69 23.32 -31.80
CA ALA A 151 -0.55 24.23 -31.76
C ALA A 151 0.40 23.97 -30.56
N LEU A 152 -0.02 23.18 -29.56
CA LEU A 152 0.83 22.79 -28.44
C LEU A 152 1.86 21.71 -28.79
N GLY A 153 1.75 21.08 -29.97
CA GLY A 153 2.73 20.11 -30.46
C GLY A 153 2.66 18.75 -29.77
N PHE A 154 1.49 18.36 -29.27
CA PHE A 154 1.21 17.05 -28.69
C PHE A 154 0.07 16.37 -29.43
N GLU A 155 -0.01 15.05 -29.32
CA GLU A 155 -1.17 14.28 -29.78
C GLU A 155 -2.40 14.62 -28.91
N VAL A 156 -3.53 14.98 -29.54
CA VAL A 156 -4.69 15.58 -28.88
C VAL A 156 -5.87 14.61 -28.81
N PHE A 157 -6.38 14.37 -27.60
CA PHE A 157 -7.49 13.48 -27.30
C PHE A 157 -8.69 14.29 -26.78
N PRO A 158 -9.78 14.42 -27.55
CA PRO A 158 -11.01 15.04 -27.07
C PRO A 158 -11.75 14.11 -26.10
N ILE A 159 -11.88 14.51 -24.85
CA ILE A 159 -12.49 13.68 -23.81
C ILE A 159 -13.61 14.41 -23.05
N SER A 160 -14.53 13.63 -22.50
CA SER A 160 -15.38 14.06 -21.39
C SER A 160 -15.11 13.17 -20.18
N ALA A 161 -14.26 13.66 -19.27
CA ALA A 161 -13.96 13.00 -18.00
C ALA A 161 -15.18 12.86 -17.09
N LEU A 162 -16.27 13.59 -17.34
CA LEU A 162 -17.55 13.45 -16.64
C LEU A 162 -18.49 12.43 -17.30
N ARG A 163 -18.54 12.31 -18.64
CA ARG A 163 -19.47 11.39 -19.34
C ARG A 163 -18.89 10.04 -19.80
N GLY A 164 -17.63 9.99 -20.22
CA GLY A 164 -16.86 8.74 -20.43
C GLY A 164 -16.17 8.75 -21.77
N HIS A 165 -16.69 9.58 -22.65
CA HIS A 165 -16.28 9.75 -24.03
C HIS A 165 -14.78 10.05 -24.16
N GLY A 166 -14.12 9.37 -25.10
CA GLY A 166 -12.71 9.57 -25.49
C GLY A 166 -11.67 9.16 -24.45
N VAL A 167 -12.08 8.76 -23.23
CA VAL A 167 -11.14 8.32 -22.20
C VAL A 167 -10.54 6.96 -22.54
N GLY A 168 -11.31 6.06 -23.17
CA GLY A 168 -10.81 4.78 -23.67
C GLY A 168 -9.67 4.98 -24.68
N ASP A 169 -9.93 5.74 -25.74
CA ASP A 169 -8.94 6.05 -26.80
C ASP A 169 -7.66 6.69 -26.23
N LEU A 170 -7.79 7.59 -25.25
CA LEU A 170 -6.65 8.18 -24.52
C LEU A 170 -5.83 7.12 -23.78
N LEU A 171 -6.49 6.18 -23.10
CA LEU A 171 -5.83 5.12 -22.33
C LEU A 171 -5.24 4.04 -23.24
N ASP A 172 -5.89 3.73 -24.37
CA ASP A 172 -5.34 2.84 -25.39
C ASP A 172 -4.02 3.38 -25.91
N ARG A 173 -3.98 4.66 -26.29
CA ARG A 173 -2.74 5.32 -26.73
C ARG A 173 -1.69 5.37 -25.64
N LEU A 174 -2.09 5.66 -24.41
CA LEU A 174 -1.19 5.66 -23.25
C LEU A 174 -0.49 4.31 -23.12
N ILE A 175 -1.22 3.20 -23.20
CA ILE A 175 -0.67 1.85 -23.12
C ILE A 175 0.27 1.56 -24.29
N GLU A 176 -0.04 1.99 -25.50
CA GLU A 176 0.87 1.83 -26.64
C GLU A 176 2.22 2.51 -26.39
N ILE A 177 2.20 3.69 -25.77
CA ILE A 177 3.40 4.49 -25.47
C ILE A 177 4.21 3.87 -24.33
N VAL A 178 3.56 3.52 -23.23
CA VAL A 178 4.28 2.99 -22.06
C VAL A 178 4.62 1.51 -22.21
N GLY A 179 3.94 0.80 -23.12
CA GLY A 179 4.05 -0.63 -23.34
C GLY A 179 2.90 -1.41 -22.68
N ARG A 180 2.40 -2.45 -23.36
CA ARG A 180 1.47 -3.44 -22.78
C ARG A 180 2.20 -4.25 -21.72
N PHE A 181 2.11 -3.83 -20.47
CA PHE A 181 2.57 -4.66 -19.36
C PHE A 181 1.49 -5.69 -19.00
N ARG A 182 1.93 -6.89 -18.64
CA ARG A 182 1.06 -7.94 -18.09
C ARG A 182 0.30 -7.40 -16.87
N PRO A 183 -0.87 -8.00 -16.52
CA PRO A 183 -1.80 -7.51 -15.51
C PRO A 183 -1.13 -7.01 -14.23
N LEU A 184 -1.78 -6.06 -13.51
CA LEU A 184 -1.53 -5.82 -12.08
C LEU A 184 -1.15 -7.16 -11.45
N PRO A 185 0.03 -7.30 -10.79
CA PRO A 185 0.65 -8.59 -10.55
C PRO A 185 -0.43 -9.59 -10.18
N GLN A 186 -0.62 -10.59 -11.07
CA GLN A 186 -1.49 -11.73 -10.79
C GLN A 186 -1.20 -12.11 -9.34
N LYS A 187 -2.25 -12.39 -8.54
CA LYS A 187 -2.10 -13.00 -7.21
C LYS A 187 -0.93 -13.97 -7.30
N THR A 188 0.21 -13.57 -6.75
CA THR A 188 1.30 -14.50 -6.60
C THR A 188 0.76 -15.48 -5.57
N ASP A 189 0.84 -16.78 -5.82
CA ASP A 189 0.58 -17.75 -4.75
C ASP A 189 1.57 -17.56 -3.58
N LEU A 190 2.63 -16.78 -3.82
CA LEU A 190 3.58 -16.33 -2.82
C LEU A 190 2.96 -15.33 -1.84
N ILE A 191 3.18 -15.60 -0.55
CA ILE A 191 2.80 -14.74 0.56
C ILE A 191 3.73 -13.52 0.56
N ARG A 192 3.17 -12.32 0.45
CA ARG A 192 3.97 -11.09 0.44
C ARG A 192 4.36 -10.71 1.85
N ILE A 193 5.65 -10.71 2.14
CA ILE A 193 6.18 -10.35 3.46
C ILE A 193 7.12 -9.16 3.39
N SER A 194 7.22 -8.42 4.49
CA SER A 194 8.20 -7.37 4.69
C SER A 194 8.97 -7.58 5.99
N ILE A 195 10.24 -7.16 6.02
CA ILE A 195 11.08 -7.23 7.23
C ILE A 195 11.39 -5.79 7.66
N ILE A 196 10.82 -5.38 8.80
CA ILE A 196 10.94 -4.02 9.33
C ILE A 196 11.53 -4.02 10.74
N GLY A 197 12.10 -2.91 11.18
CA GLY A 197 12.81 -2.84 12.46
C GLY A 197 13.86 -1.72 12.45
N LYS A 198 14.34 -1.33 13.64
CA LYS A 198 15.42 -0.34 13.78
C LYS A 198 16.68 -0.72 12.98
N PRO A 199 17.59 0.22 12.69
CA PRO A 199 18.93 -0.10 12.21
C PRO A 199 19.61 -1.16 13.11
N ASN A 200 20.43 -2.03 12.51
CA ASN A 200 21.29 -3.01 13.20
C ASN A 200 20.62 -4.07 14.10
N VAL A 201 19.28 -4.18 14.11
CA VAL A 201 18.55 -5.26 14.82
C VAL A 201 18.69 -6.64 14.16
N GLY A 202 19.31 -6.71 12.98
CA GLY A 202 19.59 -7.97 12.27
C GLY A 202 18.57 -8.38 11.20
N LYS A 203 17.88 -7.41 10.57
CA LYS A 203 16.95 -7.64 9.44
C LYS A 203 17.60 -8.43 8.29
N SER A 204 18.81 -8.02 7.87
CA SER A 204 19.56 -8.66 6.77
C SER A 204 20.00 -10.07 7.13
N SER A 205 20.46 -10.26 8.37
CA SER A 205 20.79 -11.58 8.90
C SER A 205 19.56 -12.49 8.92
N LEU A 206 18.40 -11.97 9.30
CA LEU A 206 17.15 -12.73 9.33
C LEU A 206 16.72 -13.14 7.92
N LEU A 207 16.77 -12.21 6.96
CA LEU A 207 16.52 -12.53 5.55
C LEU A 207 17.43 -13.65 5.06
N ASN A 208 18.74 -13.54 5.32
CA ASN A 208 19.72 -14.54 4.92
C ASN A 208 19.50 -15.90 5.62
N ALA A 209 19.04 -15.90 6.87
CA ALA A 209 18.73 -17.13 7.60
C ALA A 209 17.52 -17.85 7.00
N LEU A 210 16.49 -17.11 6.57
CA LEU A 210 15.33 -17.66 5.86
C LEU A 210 15.73 -18.15 4.46
N ALA A 211 16.47 -17.33 3.71
CA ALA A 211 17.02 -17.64 2.39
C ALA A 211 18.05 -18.78 2.36
N GLY A 212 18.69 -19.09 3.49
CA GLY A 212 19.64 -20.20 3.60
C GLY A 212 18.95 -21.56 3.84
N LYS A 213 17.64 -21.56 4.10
CA LYS A 213 16.81 -22.76 4.31
C LYS A 213 15.96 -23.09 3.09
N GLU A 214 15.63 -22.08 2.30
CA GLU A 214 14.86 -22.19 1.06
C GLU A 214 15.68 -21.54 -0.05
N GLU A 215 15.90 -22.19 -1.20
CA GLU A 215 16.73 -21.64 -2.28
C GLU A 215 16.30 -20.22 -2.67
N ALA A 216 16.99 -19.21 -2.17
CA ALA A 216 16.62 -17.84 -2.41
C ALA A 216 17.04 -17.42 -3.83
N VAL A 217 16.06 -17.31 -4.71
CA VAL A 217 16.24 -16.68 -6.01
C VAL A 217 16.11 -15.17 -5.80
N ILE A 218 17.26 -14.51 -5.71
CA ILE A 218 17.32 -13.06 -5.83
C ILE A 218 17.04 -12.75 -7.30
N SER A 219 15.99 -11.98 -7.59
CA SER A 219 15.77 -11.45 -8.93
C SER A 219 16.53 -10.11 -9.04
N PRO A 220 17.71 -10.05 -9.69
CA PRO A 220 18.35 -8.78 -9.97
C PRO A 220 17.57 -8.12 -11.11
N LEU A 221 16.67 -7.19 -10.78
CA LEU A 221 16.20 -6.23 -11.79
C LEU A 221 17.38 -5.31 -12.11
N PRO A 222 17.98 -5.36 -13.32
CA PRO A 222 19.06 -4.45 -13.69
C PRO A 222 18.46 -3.07 -13.96
N GLY A 223 18.95 -2.01 -13.31
CA GLY A 223 18.62 -0.65 -13.78
C GLY A 223 18.74 0.53 -12.83
N THR A 224 18.56 0.41 -11.51
CA THR A 224 18.56 1.61 -10.62
C THR A 224 18.81 1.28 -9.15
N THR A 225 19.65 2.10 -8.48
CA THR A 225 19.99 2.01 -7.03
C THR A 225 18.88 2.48 -6.07
N ARG A 226 17.62 2.54 -6.54
CA ARG A 226 16.47 3.11 -5.81
C ARG A 226 15.14 2.33 -5.92
N ASP A 227 15.10 1.21 -6.65
CA ASP A 227 13.90 0.37 -6.73
C ASP A 227 13.97 -0.78 -5.68
N PRO A 228 12.82 -1.20 -5.11
CA PRO A 228 12.77 -2.26 -4.08
C PRO A 228 13.27 -3.57 -4.69
N VAL A 229 14.31 -4.14 -4.09
CA VAL A 229 14.85 -5.44 -4.51
C VAL A 229 13.96 -6.52 -3.92
N GLU A 230 13.27 -7.28 -4.77
CA GLU A 230 12.41 -8.40 -4.38
C GLU A 230 13.23 -9.69 -4.27
N ALA A 231 13.02 -10.45 -3.20
CA ALA A 231 13.64 -11.76 -2.99
C ALA A 231 12.55 -12.81 -2.76
N VAL A 232 12.62 -13.94 -3.46
CA VAL A 232 11.74 -15.08 -3.21
C VAL A 232 12.44 -15.98 -2.20
N VAL A 233 11.75 -16.30 -1.11
CA VAL A 233 12.19 -17.21 -0.06
C VAL A 233 11.06 -18.20 0.16
N GLY A 234 11.22 -19.41 -0.41
CA GLY A 234 10.19 -20.44 -0.48
C GLY A 234 8.87 -19.90 -1.02
N ASP A 235 7.81 -20.02 -0.23
CA ASP A 235 6.47 -19.55 -0.58
C ASP A 235 6.26 -18.05 -0.30
N CYS A 236 7.32 -17.29 -0.02
CA CYS A 236 7.22 -15.88 0.35
C CYS A 236 7.92 -14.97 -0.66
N LEU A 237 7.26 -13.88 -1.01
CA LEU A 237 7.87 -12.75 -1.70
C LEU A 237 8.27 -11.70 -0.65
N VAL A 238 9.57 -11.55 -0.40
CA VAL A 238 10.11 -10.50 0.46
C VAL A 238 10.15 -9.20 -0.34
N VAL A 239 9.23 -8.30 0.00
CA VAL A 239 9.14 -7.00 -0.65
C VAL A 239 10.14 -6.03 0.01
N ASP A 240 10.96 -5.40 -0.83
CA ASP A 240 11.89 -4.31 -0.48
C ASP A 240 13.09 -4.67 0.42
N THR A 241 14.06 -5.39 -0.16
CA THR A 241 15.37 -5.62 0.46
C THR A 241 16.34 -4.44 0.29
N ALA A 242 15.93 -3.31 -0.29
CA ALA A 242 16.81 -2.14 -0.46
C ALA A 242 17.11 -1.45 0.89
N GLY A 243 16.15 -1.40 1.81
CA GLY A 243 16.34 -0.94 3.20
C GLY A 243 17.20 -1.89 4.05
N ILE A 244 17.41 -3.12 3.59
CA ILE A 244 18.23 -4.14 4.24
C ILE A 244 19.73 -3.97 3.89
N LYS A 245 20.05 -3.31 2.76
CA LYS A 245 21.43 -3.09 2.29
C LYS A 245 22.05 -1.74 2.67
N ARG A 246 21.28 -0.72 3.03
CA ARG A 246 21.85 0.59 3.35
C ARG A 246 22.22 0.69 4.83
N LYS A 247 23.53 0.69 5.12
CA LYS A 247 24.08 1.24 6.36
C LYS A 247 23.78 2.74 6.35
N PHE A 248 22.96 3.22 7.27
CA PHE A 248 22.74 4.65 7.43
C PHE A 248 23.29 5.10 8.77
N ALA A 249 24.12 6.14 8.71
CA ALA A 249 24.52 6.96 9.82
C ALA A 249 23.46 8.08 9.99
N ASP A 250 23.16 8.43 11.24
CA ASP A 250 22.28 9.51 11.71
C ASP A 250 20.78 9.28 11.93
N GLU A 251 20.31 9.79 13.07
CA GLU A 251 18.97 9.63 13.67
C GLU A 251 17.89 10.48 12.97
N LEU A 252 18.25 11.51 12.19
CA LEU A 252 17.29 12.44 11.57
C LEU A 252 16.64 11.87 10.28
N GLU A 253 17.28 10.92 9.59
CA GLU A 253 16.76 10.31 8.36
C GLU A 253 15.71 9.21 8.62
N TYR A 254 15.62 8.69 9.84
CA TYR A 254 14.72 7.59 10.19
C TYR A 254 13.22 7.95 10.00
N TYR A 255 12.84 9.20 10.25
CA TYR A 255 11.47 9.68 9.98
C TYR A 255 11.20 9.87 8.48
N SER A 256 12.22 10.19 7.69
CA SER A 256 12.14 10.23 6.23
C SER A 256 12.04 8.82 5.64
N TYR A 257 12.75 7.85 6.23
CA TYR A 257 12.66 6.42 5.92
C TYR A 257 11.27 5.83 6.24
N LEU A 258 10.72 6.10 7.43
CA LEU A 258 9.37 5.64 7.82
C LEU A 258 8.26 6.24 6.94
N ARG A 259 8.40 7.50 6.53
CA ARG A 259 7.46 8.18 5.61
C ARG A 259 7.60 7.67 4.17
N SER A 260 8.74 7.05 3.85
CA SER A 260 9.06 6.41 2.58
C SER A 260 8.76 4.90 2.54
N LEU A 261 8.19 4.29 3.59
CA LEU A 261 7.87 2.85 3.64
C LEU A 261 6.73 2.48 2.67
N ARG A 262 7.08 2.49 1.38
CA ARG A 262 6.38 1.79 0.30
C ARG A 262 6.19 0.32 0.67
N THR A 263 7.15 -0.27 1.38
CA THR A 263 7.23 -1.66 1.83
C THR A 263 5.98 -2.16 2.56
N LEU A 264 5.44 -1.37 3.50
CA LEU A 264 4.24 -1.73 4.25
C LEU A 264 3.01 -1.80 3.37
N ARG A 265 2.96 -1.03 2.28
CA ARG A 265 1.81 -1.02 1.38
C ARG A 265 1.69 -2.28 0.53
N TYR A 266 2.81 -2.96 0.28
CA TYR A 266 2.90 -4.10 -0.64
C TYR A 266 2.98 -5.47 0.06
N GLY A 267 3.43 -5.53 1.33
CA GLY A 267 3.42 -6.76 2.12
C GLY A 267 2.06 -7.04 2.76
N GLU A 268 1.65 -8.30 2.87
CA GLU A 268 0.49 -8.74 3.66
C GLU A 268 0.90 -8.89 5.14
N ILE A 269 2.11 -9.41 5.36
CA ILE A 269 2.66 -9.70 6.68
C ILE A 269 3.98 -8.93 6.88
N CYS A 270 4.17 -8.42 8.09
CA CYS A 270 5.34 -7.70 8.55
C CYS A 270 6.05 -8.52 9.63
N LEU A 271 7.27 -8.96 9.34
CA LEU A 271 8.21 -9.45 10.33
C LEU A 271 8.87 -8.24 10.98
N VAL A 272 8.43 -7.88 12.19
CA VAL A 272 9.00 -6.78 12.96
C VAL A 272 10.15 -7.32 13.81
N VAL A 273 11.37 -6.94 13.45
CA VAL A 273 12.59 -7.40 14.10
C VAL A 273 12.95 -6.46 15.26
N LEU A 274 13.01 -7.03 16.45
CA LEU A 274 13.44 -6.40 17.70
C LEU A 274 14.79 -6.97 18.12
N ASP A 275 15.59 -6.22 18.88
CA ASP A 275 16.88 -6.69 19.40
C ASP A 275 16.73 -7.11 20.88
N ALA A 276 16.94 -8.38 21.19
CA ALA A 276 16.83 -8.91 22.55
C ALA A 276 17.91 -8.39 23.51
N SER A 277 19.04 -7.89 22.98
CA SER A 277 20.15 -7.34 23.76
C SER A 277 19.95 -5.88 24.17
N GLN A 278 18.90 -5.24 23.68
CA GLN A 278 18.59 -3.84 23.93
C GLN A 278 17.21 -3.68 24.56
N GLU A 279 16.98 -2.54 25.20
CA GLU A 279 15.64 -2.17 25.66
C GLU A 279 14.70 -1.87 24.49
N ILE A 280 13.41 -2.11 24.71
CA ILE A 280 12.35 -1.78 23.75
C ILE A 280 12.14 -0.28 23.78
N ALA A 281 12.66 0.41 22.77
CA ALA A 281 12.59 1.85 22.71
C ALA A 281 11.25 2.32 22.13
N ARG A 282 10.95 3.60 22.32
CA ARG A 282 9.76 4.26 21.73
C ARG A 282 9.65 4.04 20.22
N ILE A 283 10.78 3.95 19.54
CA ILE A 283 10.83 3.80 18.09
C ILE A 283 10.41 2.39 17.62
N ASP A 284 10.65 1.35 18.42
CA ASP A 284 10.13 -0.01 18.15
C ASP A 284 8.61 -0.01 18.18
N LYS A 285 8.04 0.60 19.22
CA LYS A 285 6.58 0.74 19.37
C LYS A 285 5.98 1.52 18.21
N LYS A 286 6.68 2.56 17.71
CA LYS A 286 6.25 3.32 16.52
C LYS A 286 6.23 2.47 15.26
N ILE A 287 7.21 1.59 15.05
CA ILE A 287 7.25 0.67 13.90
C ILE A 287 6.05 -0.28 13.93
N VAL A 288 5.80 -0.91 15.08
CA VAL A 288 4.65 -1.84 15.25
C VAL A 288 3.34 -1.09 15.00
N ASN A 289 3.16 0.10 15.59
CA ASN A 289 1.97 0.92 15.37
C ASN A 289 1.78 1.33 13.89
N LEU A 290 2.86 1.52 13.14
CA LEU A 290 2.77 1.82 11.72
C LEU A 290 2.25 0.60 10.93
N ALA A 291 2.74 -0.60 11.23
CA ALA A 291 2.21 -1.83 10.63
C ALA A 291 0.73 -2.08 11.00
N ILE A 292 0.32 -1.74 12.23
CA ILE A 292 -1.08 -1.78 12.68
C ILE A 292 -1.94 -0.81 11.87
N LYS A 293 -1.49 0.45 11.70
CA LYS A 293 -2.21 1.47 10.93
C LYS A 293 -2.40 1.07 9.47
N GLU A 294 -1.39 0.41 8.90
CA GLU A 294 -1.45 -0.14 7.54
C GLU A 294 -2.22 -1.46 7.45
N THR A 295 -2.81 -1.93 8.56
CA THR A 295 -3.62 -3.16 8.65
C THR A 295 -2.89 -4.40 8.16
N ARG A 296 -1.59 -4.54 8.48
CA ARG A 296 -0.77 -5.69 8.08
C ARG A 296 -0.72 -6.75 9.14
N GLY A 297 -0.63 -8.02 8.74
CA GLY A 297 -0.28 -9.09 9.66
C GLY A 297 1.07 -8.79 10.31
N ILE A 298 1.24 -9.08 11.60
CA ILE A 298 2.44 -8.76 12.37
C ILE A 298 2.95 -10.03 13.04
N ILE A 299 4.24 -10.27 12.88
CA ILE A 299 5.00 -11.25 13.67
C ILE A 299 6.16 -10.49 14.32
N LEU A 300 6.28 -10.57 15.64
CA LEU A 300 7.37 -9.94 16.39
C LEU A 300 8.54 -10.92 16.49
N CYS A 301 9.61 -10.68 15.74
CA CYS A 301 10.84 -11.48 15.77
C CYS A 301 11.85 -10.83 16.72
N VAL A 302 11.97 -11.33 17.94
CA VAL A 302 12.95 -10.87 18.94
C VAL A 302 14.28 -11.56 18.64
N ASN A 303 15.15 -10.85 17.93
CA ASN A 303 16.40 -11.36 17.39
C ASN A 303 17.57 -11.24 18.39
N LYS A 304 18.69 -11.90 18.07
CA LYS A 304 19.94 -11.92 18.87
C LYS A 304 19.83 -12.63 20.23
N ILE A 305 18.97 -13.64 20.34
CA ILE A 305 18.84 -14.42 21.59
C ILE A 305 20.07 -15.27 21.93
N ASP A 306 21.01 -15.41 21.00
CA ASP A 306 22.34 -16.00 21.22
C ASP A 306 23.15 -15.19 22.24
N LEU A 307 22.90 -13.88 22.35
CA LEU A 307 23.49 -13.01 23.36
C LEU A 307 22.81 -13.12 24.74
N ILE A 308 21.68 -13.83 24.82
CA ILE A 308 20.85 -13.92 26.02
C ILE A 308 20.94 -15.32 26.63
N PRO A 309 21.38 -15.47 27.89
CA PRO A 309 21.39 -16.75 28.58
C PRO A 309 20.02 -17.42 28.57
N LYS A 310 19.95 -18.74 28.30
CA LYS A 310 18.68 -19.49 28.17
C LYS A 310 17.70 -19.23 29.33
N LYS A 311 18.21 -19.14 30.57
CA LYS A 311 17.40 -18.88 31.79
C LYS A 311 16.70 -17.51 31.77
N LYS A 312 17.24 -16.50 31.09
CA LYS A 312 16.69 -15.13 31.01
C LYS A 312 15.77 -14.90 29.81
N ARG A 313 15.66 -15.86 28.88
CA ARG A 313 14.85 -15.70 27.66
C ARG A 313 13.35 -15.57 27.97
N GLY A 314 12.87 -16.21 29.03
CA GLY A 314 11.50 -16.04 29.52
C GLY A 314 11.20 -14.60 29.98
N ASP A 315 12.17 -13.97 30.65
CA ASP A 315 12.04 -12.59 31.11
C ASP A 315 11.95 -11.61 29.92
N ILE A 316 12.76 -11.84 28.87
CA ILE A 316 12.69 -11.05 27.64
C ILE A 316 11.33 -11.21 26.95
N LEU A 317 10.79 -12.44 26.88
CA LEU A 317 9.47 -12.67 26.30
C LEU A 317 8.37 -11.92 27.08
N ASN A 318 8.42 -11.96 28.40
CA ASN A 318 7.47 -11.25 29.26
C ASN A 318 7.62 -9.72 29.15
N LEU A 319 8.85 -9.23 29.06
CA LEU A 319 9.16 -7.82 28.80
C LEU A 319 8.53 -7.37 27.46
N VAL A 320 8.75 -8.12 26.38
CA VAL A 320 8.18 -7.80 25.06
C VAL A 320 6.65 -7.80 25.10
N LYS A 321 6.03 -8.81 25.73
CA LYS A 321 4.56 -8.88 25.86
C LYS A 321 4.00 -7.68 26.64
N ARG A 322 4.69 -7.22 27.69
CA ARG A 322 4.28 -6.04 28.46
C ARG A 322 4.45 -4.76 27.65
N GLU A 323 5.62 -4.55 27.05
CA GLU A 323 5.93 -3.32 26.29
C GLU A 323 5.11 -3.21 24.99
N MET A 324 4.70 -4.34 24.42
CA MET A 324 3.88 -4.47 23.22
C MET A 324 2.44 -4.88 23.55
N ALA A 325 1.93 -4.57 24.74
CA ALA A 325 0.56 -4.94 25.14
C ALA A 325 -0.52 -4.40 24.19
N PHE A 326 -0.28 -3.29 23.50
CA PHE A 326 -1.17 -2.74 22.46
C PHE A 326 -1.27 -3.62 21.21
N ALA A 327 -0.35 -4.57 21.04
CA ALA A 327 -0.31 -5.57 19.98
C ALA A 327 -0.30 -6.99 20.57
N TYR A 328 -1.02 -7.23 21.67
CA TYR A 328 -1.06 -8.51 22.40
C TYR A 328 -1.42 -9.73 21.54
N TRP A 329 -2.13 -9.51 20.43
CA TRP A 329 -2.54 -10.53 19.46
C TRP A 329 -1.42 -10.91 18.48
N ALA A 330 -0.32 -10.16 18.42
CA ALA A 330 0.81 -10.45 17.55
C ALA A 330 1.68 -11.56 18.16
N PRO A 331 1.94 -12.66 17.45
CA PRO A 331 2.83 -13.71 17.92
C PRO A 331 4.25 -13.17 18.10
N VAL A 332 4.91 -13.62 19.17
CA VAL A 332 6.29 -13.26 19.50
C VAL A 332 7.15 -14.50 19.35
N LEU A 333 8.18 -14.40 18.51
CA LEU A 333 9.14 -15.47 18.27
C LEU A 333 10.54 -15.01 18.71
N LEU A 334 11.18 -15.80 19.55
CA LEU A 334 12.57 -15.61 19.95
C LEU A 334 13.47 -16.25 18.88
N VAL A 335 14.36 -15.47 18.28
CA VAL A 335 15.23 -15.95 17.19
C VAL A 335 16.68 -15.50 17.35
N SER A 336 17.60 -16.30 16.83
CA SER A 336 18.95 -15.85 16.49
C SER A 336 19.14 -16.04 15.00
N ALA A 337 19.13 -14.95 14.25
CA ALA A 337 19.44 -15.00 12.82
C ALA A 337 20.89 -15.48 12.56
N LEU A 338 21.82 -15.15 13.46
CA LEU A 338 23.23 -15.50 13.33
C LEU A 338 23.46 -16.99 13.60
N ALA A 339 22.96 -17.50 14.74
CA ALA A 339 23.06 -18.92 15.10
C ALA A 339 21.99 -19.79 14.44
N ARG A 340 21.08 -19.18 13.66
CA ARG A 340 19.89 -19.79 13.02
C ARG A 340 18.88 -20.42 13.98
N GLU A 341 19.00 -20.18 15.29
CA GLU A 341 18.09 -20.66 16.32
C GLU A 341 16.69 -20.02 16.17
N GLY A 342 15.62 -20.83 16.24
CA GLY A 342 14.22 -20.38 16.16
C GLY A 342 13.76 -19.90 14.78
N THR A 343 14.65 -19.78 13.80
CA THR A 343 14.29 -19.27 12.46
C THR A 343 13.48 -20.27 11.63
N ASP A 344 13.48 -21.56 11.96
CA ASP A 344 12.66 -22.62 11.32
C ASP A 344 11.16 -22.45 11.54
N GLU A 345 10.76 -21.78 12.62
CA GLU A 345 9.36 -21.62 12.98
C GLU A 345 8.69 -20.48 12.17
N ILE A 346 9.49 -19.58 11.60
CA ILE A 346 9.01 -18.38 10.90
C ILE A 346 8.12 -18.74 9.70
N PRO A 347 8.51 -19.64 8.76
CA PRO A 347 7.67 -19.96 7.60
C PRO A 347 6.30 -20.55 7.99
N GLY A 348 6.28 -21.44 8.98
CA GLY A 348 5.04 -22.01 9.51
C GLY A 348 4.12 -20.95 10.12
N LEU A 349 4.71 -20.01 10.87
CA LEU A 349 3.99 -18.90 11.47
C LEU A 349 3.48 -17.90 10.42
N ILE A 350 4.27 -17.60 9.39
CA ILE A 350 3.84 -16.77 8.25
C ILE A 350 2.60 -17.39 7.59
N LYS A 351 2.62 -18.70 7.31
CA LYS A 351 1.46 -19.41 6.73
C LYS A 351 0.24 -19.36 7.65
N ALA A 352 0.44 -19.52 8.96
CA ALA A 352 -0.64 -19.42 9.94
C ALA A 352 -1.27 -18.02 9.97
N VAL A 353 -0.44 -16.98 10.07
CA VAL A 353 -0.89 -15.58 10.04
C VAL A 353 -1.53 -15.23 8.69
N HIS A 354 -1.02 -15.75 7.58
CA HIS A 354 -1.62 -15.53 6.25
C HIS A 354 -3.04 -16.11 6.17
N ARG A 355 -3.29 -17.31 6.72
CA ARG A 355 -4.65 -17.86 6.80
C ARG A 355 -5.57 -16.97 7.64
N GLU A 356 -5.09 -16.47 8.78
CA GLU A 356 -5.85 -15.53 9.60
C GLU A 356 -6.11 -14.20 8.88
N PHE A 357 -5.14 -13.72 8.10
CA PHE A 357 -5.24 -12.50 7.29
C PHE A 357 -6.30 -12.62 6.18
N HIS A 358 -6.64 -13.83 5.74
CA HIS A 358 -7.66 -14.09 4.72
C HIS A 358 -8.98 -14.63 5.29
N ARG A 359 -9.09 -14.77 6.62
CA ARG A 359 -10.24 -15.39 7.27
C ARG A 359 -11.52 -14.61 6.98
N GLN A 360 -12.57 -15.33 6.58
CA GLN A 360 -13.92 -14.82 6.40
C GLN A 360 -14.84 -15.44 7.46
N VAL A 361 -15.62 -14.61 8.13
CA VAL A 361 -16.59 -15.01 9.16
C VAL A 361 -17.99 -14.85 8.61
N GLY A 362 -18.82 -15.88 8.77
CA GLY A 362 -20.22 -15.87 8.35
C GLY A 362 -21.06 -14.85 9.12
N GLN A 363 -22.08 -14.29 8.47
CA GLN A 363 -22.93 -13.25 9.06
C GLN A 363 -23.72 -13.75 10.27
N ASP A 364 -24.17 -15.01 10.25
CA ASP A 364 -24.93 -15.60 11.37
C ASP A 364 -24.06 -15.74 12.62
N ALA A 365 -22.82 -16.20 12.46
CA ALA A 365 -21.86 -16.30 13.55
C ALA A 365 -21.52 -14.92 14.15
N LEU A 366 -21.42 -13.87 13.32
CA LEU A 366 -21.22 -12.49 13.80
C LEU A 366 -22.45 -11.96 14.54
N TYR A 367 -23.66 -12.32 14.09
CA TYR A 367 -24.89 -11.94 14.76
C TYR A 367 -25.00 -12.60 16.14
N GLU A 368 -24.73 -13.90 16.25
CA GLU A 368 -24.68 -14.63 17.52
C GLU A 368 -23.66 -14.01 18.49
N LEU A 369 -22.43 -13.74 18.00
CA LEU A 369 -21.41 -13.07 18.81
C LEU A 369 -21.88 -11.69 19.30
N LEU A 370 -22.55 -10.91 18.45
CA LEU A 370 -23.04 -9.58 18.84
C LEU A 370 -24.09 -9.68 19.96
N LEU A 371 -25.01 -10.65 19.87
CA LEU A 371 -26.02 -10.89 20.91
C LEU A 371 -25.38 -11.29 22.24
N GLU A 372 -24.40 -12.20 22.21
CA GLU A 372 -23.65 -12.62 23.39
C GLU A 372 -22.83 -11.46 24.00
N ALA A 373 -22.19 -10.65 23.16
CA ALA A 373 -21.38 -9.51 23.59
C ALA A 373 -22.22 -8.46 24.31
N VAL A 374 -23.43 -8.16 23.81
CA VAL A 374 -24.38 -7.23 24.48
C VAL A 374 -24.85 -7.77 25.83
N ARG A 375 -25.01 -9.09 25.97
CA ARG A 375 -25.39 -9.72 27.25
C ARG A 375 -24.26 -9.65 28.28
N LYS A 376 -23.01 -9.83 27.86
CA LYS A 376 -21.83 -9.78 28.73
C LYS A 376 -21.47 -8.36 29.18
N SER A 377 -21.64 -7.38 28.29
CA SER A 377 -21.32 -5.99 28.58
C SER A 377 -22.29 -5.05 27.86
N SER A 378 -22.78 -4.04 28.58
CA SER A 378 -23.70 -3.06 27.98
C SER A 378 -22.95 -2.08 27.07
N PRO A 379 -23.32 -1.96 25.77
CA PRO A 379 -22.73 -1.00 24.85
C PRO A 379 -23.07 0.46 25.16
N GLY A 380 -24.08 0.74 26.00
CA GLY A 380 -24.61 2.10 26.22
C GLY A 380 -25.39 2.69 25.04
N THR A 381 -25.51 1.94 23.93
CA THR A 381 -26.30 2.29 22.75
C THR A 381 -26.81 1.02 22.07
N MET A 382 -27.85 1.12 21.26
CA MET A 382 -28.36 -0.03 20.52
C MET A 382 -27.44 -0.36 19.34
N LEU A 383 -26.90 -1.58 19.36
CA LEU A 383 -26.17 -2.16 18.23
C LEU A 383 -27.16 -2.76 17.24
N LEU A 384 -27.00 -2.43 15.96
CA LEU A 384 -27.91 -2.82 14.88
C LEU A 384 -27.37 -4.00 14.07
N SER A 385 -26.07 -3.98 13.74
CA SER A 385 -25.44 -5.09 13.03
C SER A 385 -23.93 -5.05 13.15
N LEU A 386 -23.29 -6.22 13.07
CA LEU A 386 -21.85 -6.38 12.88
C LEU A 386 -21.64 -7.19 11.60
N LYS A 387 -20.82 -6.67 10.68
CA LYS A 387 -20.51 -7.32 9.39
C LYS A 387 -19.02 -7.28 9.13
N GLN A 388 -18.47 -8.34 8.58
CA GLN A 388 -17.13 -8.28 7.98
C GLN A 388 -17.27 -7.79 6.53
N THR A 389 -16.70 -6.62 6.22
CA THR A 389 -16.81 -6.00 4.88
C THR A 389 -15.63 -6.35 3.96
N ARG A 390 -14.49 -6.76 4.54
CA ARG A 390 -13.29 -7.21 3.82
C ARG A 390 -12.61 -8.31 4.62
N SER A 391 -11.98 -9.27 3.93
CA SER A 391 -11.23 -10.35 4.56
C SER A 391 -9.73 -10.11 4.61
N ALA A 392 -9.12 -9.53 3.57
CA ALA A 392 -7.67 -9.33 3.45
C ALA A 392 -7.32 -7.87 3.14
N PRO A 393 -7.10 -7.00 4.15
CA PRO A 393 -7.15 -7.28 5.59
C PRO A 393 -8.57 -7.36 6.15
N PRO A 394 -8.78 -7.97 7.34
CA PRO A 394 -10.10 -8.10 7.93
C PRO A 394 -10.62 -6.76 8.43
N PHE A 395 -11.76 -6.35 7.87
CA PHE A 395 -12.42 -5.09 8.21
C PHE A 395 -13.84 -5.38 8.65
N PHE A 396 -14.21 -4.86 9.81
CA PHE A 396 -15.53 -5.02 10.39
C PHE A 396 -16.25 -3.68 10.41
N ARG A 397 -17.54 -3.70 10.09
CA ARG A 397 -18.44 -2.57 10.24
C ARG A 397 -19.45 -2.90 11.33
N LEU A 398 -19.44 -2.09 12.38
CA LEU A 398 -20.43 -2.11 13.45
C LEU A 398 -21.40 -0.96 13.20
N THR A 399 -22.68 -1.26 13.05
CA THR A 399 -23.73 -0.24 12.95
C THR A 399 -24.42 -0.07 14.30
N ALA A 400 -24.56 1.16 14.77
CA ALA A 400 -25.18 1.48 16.04
C ALA A 400 -26.07 2.73 15.94
N ARG A 401 -26.92 2.97 16.95
CA ARG A 401 -27.79 4.17 17.01
C ARG A 401 -27.06 5.45 17.40
N SER A 402 -25.95 5.33 18.12
CA SER A 402 -25.08 6.45 18.49
C SER A 402 -23.64 5.95 18.51
N ASP A 403 -22.71 6.87 18.77
CA ASP A 403 -21.31 6.53 18.91
C ASP A 403 -21.07 5.59 20.11
N LEU A 404 -19.95 4.87 20.07
CA LEU A 404 -19.53 3.90 21.08
C LEU A 404 -18.28 4.34 21.81
N ARG A 405 -18.22 3.99 23.09
CA ARG A 405 -17.02 4.18 23.90
C ARG A 405 -15.90 3.24 23.45
N ALA A 406 -14.66 3.71 23.49
CA ALA A 406 -13.48 2.96 23.05
C ALA A 406 -13.27 1.65 23.83
N GLU A 407 -13.67 1.62 25.10
CA GLU A 407 -13.60 0.45 25.96
C GLU A 407 -14.49 -0.68 25.44
N TYR A 408 -15.68 -0.34 24.92
CA TYR A 408 -16.60 -1.33 24.36
C TYR A 408 -16.08 -1.87 23.03
N LEU A 409 -15.50 -1.03 22.18
CA LEU A 409 -14.86 -1.48 20.93
C LEU A 409 -13.69 -2.43 21.22
N SER A 410 -12.87 -2.11 22.23
CA SER A 410 -11.79 -2.98 22.67
C SER A 410 -12.31 -4.31 23.24
N PHE A 411 -13.43 -4.28 23.98
CA PHE A 411 -14.11 -5.48 24.45
C PHE A 411 -14.64 -6.32 23.28
N LEU A 412 -15.33 -5.71 22.32
CA LEU A 412 -15.88 -6.41 21.17
C LEU A 412 -14.77 -7.01 20.30
N GLU A 413 -13.65 -6.30 20.11
CA GLU A 413 -12.47 -6.84 19.42
C GLU A 413 -11.95 -8.12 20.11
N ARG A 414 -11.85 -8.12 21.45
CA ARG A 414 -11.44 -9.31 22.20
C ARG A 414 -12.41 -10.47 22.03
N GLU A 415 -13.72 -10.22 22.06
CA GLU A 415 -14.73 -11.26 21.83
C GLU A 415 -14.61 -11.84 20.42
N ILE A 416 -14.45 -10.99 19.39
CA ILE A 416 -14.25 -11.42 18.00
C ILE A 416 -13.02 -12.33 17.91
N ARG A 417 -11.91 -11.93 18.53
CA ARG A 417 -10.68 -12.72 18.53
C ARG A 417 -10.84 -14.05 19.28
N ALA A 418 -11.48 -14.02 20.44
CA ALA A 418 -11.70 -15.22 21.25
C ALA A 418 -12.53 -16.27 20.50
N ARG A 419 -13.54 -15.84 19.73
CA ARG A 419 -14.43 -16.75 19.01
C ARG A 419 -13.87 -17.19 17.65
N PHE A 420 -13.18 -16.30 16.93
CA PHE A 420 -12.84 -16.53 15.52
C PHE A 420 -11.34 -16.57 15.21
N GLY A 421 -10.45 -16.22 16.15
CA GLY A 421 -9.01 -16.20 15.93
C GLY A 421 -8.46 -14.81 15.59
N PHE A 422 -7.86 -14.65 14.42
CA PHE A 422 -7.13 -13.44 13.99
C PHE A 422 -5.79 -13.20 14.70
N THR A 423 -5.12 -14.28 15.15
CA THR A 423 -3.76 -14.19 15.67
C THR A 423 -2.82 -13.57 14.63
N GLY A 424 -2.03 -12.59 15.06
CA GLY A 424 -1.14 -11.85 14.17
C GLY A 424 -1.82 -10.79 13.32
N ILE A 425 -3.13 -10.57 13.42
CA ILE A 425 -3.84 -9.62 12.55
C ILE A 425 -4.42 -8.43 13.34
N PRO A 426 -4.15 -7.18 12.94
CA PRO A 426 -4.86 -6.02 13.48
C PRO A 426 -6.30 -6.03 12.97
N LEU A 427 -7.28 -5.96 13.87
CA LEU A 427 -8.68 -5.84 13.50
C LEU A 427 -9.07 -4.36 13.43
N ARG A 428 -9.73 -3.97 12.33
CA ARG A 428 -10.30 -2.62 12.19
C ARG A 428 -11.82 -2.72 12.27
N ILE A 429 -12.39 -2.12 13.32
CA ILE A 429 -13.84 -2.01 13.52
C ILE A 429 -14.24 -0.56 13.26
N GLU A 430 -14.95 -0.33 12.16
CA GLU A 430 -15.54 0.97 11.82
C GLU A 430 -16.95 1.06 12.41
N VAL A 431 -17.22 2.11 13.18
CA VAL A 431 -18.55 2.39 13.72
C VAL A 431 -19.30 3.29 12.74
N CYS A 432 -20.47 2.83 12.28
CA CYS A 432 -21.40 3.63 11.50
C CYS A 432 -22.63 3.94 12.35
N VAL A 433 -22.87 5.22 12.61
CA VAL A 433 -24.10 5.67 13.29
C VAL A 433 -25.24 5.72 12.28
N ALA A 434 -26.27 4.90 12.50
CA ALA A 434 -27.47 4.93 11.66
C ALA A 434 -28.25 6.22 11.95
N GLY A 435 -28.50 7.01 10.91
CA GLY A 435 -29.36 8.19 11.01
C GLY A 435 -30.77 7.84 11.51
N PRO A 436 -31.54 8.83 12.02
CA PRO A 436 -32.92 8.59 12.40
C PRO A 436 -33.68 8.02 11.20
N LYS A 437 -34.45 6.95 11.41
CA LYS A 437 -35.39 6.45 10.41
C LYS A 437 -36.34 7.62 10.10
N ARG A 438 -36.31 8.12 8.86
CA ARG A 438 -37.33 9.05 8.36
C ARG A 438 -38.67 8.35 8.29
#